data_AF-A0A1B8RPC6-F1
#
_entry.id   AF-A0A1B8RPC6-F1
#
_cell.length_a   1.000
_cell.length_b   1.000
_cell.length_c   1.000
_cell.angle_alpha   90.00
_cell.angle_beta   90.00
_cell.angle_gamma   90.00
#
_symmetry.space_group_name_H-M   'P 1'
#
loop_
_entity.id
_entity.type
_entity.pdbx_description
1 polymer ?
#
loop_
_entity_poly.entity_id
_entity_poly.type
_entity_poly.pdbx_seq_one_letter_code
_entity_poly.pdbx_strand_id
1 'polypeptide(L)'
;MKKLLSKVIAVIFVFTMLFALPTQRISAAEKVDYNNALNTTIQKYIEKFKNGFSSNITWDSWAIIGLARSDKEVPKEIFDTYYSKVEAFVQDKISNNQKMSGGDLAKLILSVSAIGQDPRNVVGNDLIDIVWHQDGILNEYYTSLAYVLIAVDSKNYQEPKDALNTRDKMIEALLSYELDNGGFGWGTPEPDSTAMVLQALVKHQDREDVKKTMNRSLVILSELQTETGGYVSWGNENSNSVAQVITFLTALGENPTTSEAFVKGENNLLGNLITFYTGNGEFKYIHSDSGANGMATEQALYSLASYDRLVNGKTSLYDMTDVISTTDYLNIVKEVNSRIETLPGIEAISLDNKEEVNSILAKFNSLPEEYKIQVIGKSKLNSASSKIAEIQYTINTINSDIWDKINPENVSLENKKDVLDIISRYEALSDKDKKYIVGYDEVLAAKAKIEALEKVEVENKEEGKEGNSSYSEVVQTGDTSNFGYLFAVLILSGAVMIYSKKKEVKEA
;
A
#
# COMPACT_ATOMS: atom_id res chain seq x y z
N MET A 1 -47.48 9.36 46.17
CA MET A 1 -47.25 7.96 45.76
C MET A 1 -47.07 7.77 44.25
N LYS A 2 -48.08 8.02 43.37
CA LYS A 2 -47.98 7.64 41.93
C LYS A 2 -46.73 8.14 41.15
N LYS A 3 -46.10 9.28 41.50
CA LYS A 3 -44.84 9.75 40.86
C LYS A 3 -43.55 9.05 41.33
N LEU A 4 -43.57 8.24 42.41
CA LEU A 4 -42.39 7.50 42.87
C LEU A 4 -42.25 6.14 42.16
N LEU A 5 -43.37 5.48 41.88
CA LEU A 5 -43.39 4.13 41.28
C LEU A 5 -42.83 4.10 39.85
N SER A 6 -43.04 5.17 39.09
CA SER A 6 -42.53 5.33 37.71
C SER A 6 -40.99 5.32 37.63
N LYS A 7 -40.28 5.82 38.64
CA LYS A 7 -38.80 5.82 38.63
C LYS A 7 -38.19 4.46 39.00
N VAL A 8 -38.89 3.61 39.75
CA VAL A 8 -38.40 2.27 40.11
C VAL A 8 -38.49 1.32 38.91
N ILE A 9 -39.59 1.37 38.15
CA ILE A 9 -39.78 0.53 36.96
C ILE A 9 -38.77 0.87 35.86
N ALA A 10 -38.47 2.17 35.66
CA ALA A 10 -37.46 2.62 34.69
C ALA A 10 -36.05 2.12 35.02
N VAL A 11 -35.66 2.07 36.30
CA VAL A 11 -34.33 1.58 36.72
C VAL A 11 -34.18 0.07 36.51
N ILE A 12 -35.23 -0.71 36.73
CA ILE A 12 -35.21 -2.18 36.52
C ILE A 12 -35.06 -2.52 35.03
N PHE A 13 -35.74 -1.80 34.13
CA PHE A 13 -35.65 -2.05 32.68
C PHE A 13 -34.31 -1.64 32.05
N VAL A 14 -33.61 -0.66 32.64
CA VAL A 14 -32.26 -0.26 32.18
C VAL A 14 -31.19 -1.24 32.67
N PHE A 15 -31.38 -1.88 33.84
CA PHE A 15 -30.39 -2.82 34.38
C PHE A 15 -30.38 -4.19 33.68
N THR A 16 -31.47 -4.58 33.01
CA THR A 16 -31.53 -5.85 32.24
C THR A 16 -30.93 -5.75 30.84
N MET A 17 -30.79 -4.55 30.26
CA MET A 17 -30.10 -4.36 28.97
C MET A 17 -28.57 -4.33 29.09
N LEU A 18 -28.01 -4.14 30.29
CA LEU A 18 -26.56 -4.01 30.51
C LEU A 18 -25.79 -5.32 30.72
N PHE A 19 -26.48 -6.47 30.68
CA PHE A 19 -25.85 -7.80 30.67
C PHE A 19 -26.23 -8.66 29.45
N ALA A 20 -26.84 -8.05 28.44
CA ALA A 20 -26.49 -8.41 27.07
C ALA A 20 -25.07 -7.88 26.80
N LEU A 21 -24.06 -8.57 27.33
CA LEU A 21 -22.75 -8.56 26.68
C LEU A 21 -23.02 -8.86 25.20
N PRO A 22 -22.40 -8.15 24.25
CA PRO A 22 -22.21 -8.78 22.96
C PRO A 22 -21.45 -10.08 23.28
N THR A 23 -22.10 -11.21 23.06
CA THR A 23 -21.35 -12.33 22.53
C THR A 23 -20.76 -11.77 21.25
N GLN A 24 -19.47 -11.39 21.30
CA GLN A 24 -18.67 -11.47 20.11
C GLN A 24 -18.91 -12.89 19.61
N ARG A 25 -19.70 -13.01 18.54
CA ARG A 25 -19.56 -14.13 17.64
C ARG A 25 -18.13 -14.00 17.14
N ILE A 26 -17.21 -14.62 17.89
CA ILE A 26 -15.89 -15.03 17.43
C ILE A 26 -16.22 -15.72 16.13
N SER A 27 -15.99 -15.01 15.02
CA SER A 27 -16.37 -15.53 13.71
C SER A 27 -15.62 -16.83 13.54
N ALA A 28 -16.23 -17.80 12.84
CA ALA A 28 -15.52 -19.03 12.51
C ALA A 28 -14.17 -18.74 11.85
N ALA A 29 -14.05 -17.60 11.14
CA ALA A 29 -12.81 -17.01 10.63
C ALA A 29 -11.65 -16.94 11.64
N GLU A 30 -11.91 -16.61 12.92
CA GLU A 30 -10.87 -16.42 13.95
C GLU A 30 -10.31 -17.76 14.49
N LYS A 31 -10.90 -18.91 14.07
CA LYS A 31 -10.39 -20.26 14.34
C LYS A 31 -9.73 -20.94 13.13
N VAL A 32 -9.83 -20.37 11.93
CA VAL A 32 -9.28 -21.00 10.72
C VAL A 32 -7.84 -20.54 10.50
N ASP A 33 -6.89 -21.44 10.74
CA ASP A 33 -5.44 -21.21 10.54
C ASP A 33 -5.05 -21.23 9.04
N TYR A 34 -5.72 -20.39 8.25
CA TYR A 34 -5.48 -20.22 6.82
C TYR A 34 -4.07 -19.68 6.54
N ASN A 35 -3.51 -18.90 7.48
CA ASN A 35 -2.17 -18.31 7.37
C ASN A 35 -1.08 -19.39 7.35
N ASN A 36 -1.15 -20.36 8.26
CA ASN A 36 -0.25 -21.51 8.26
C ASN A 36 -0.41 -22.32 6.98
N ALA A 37 -1.64 -22.68 6.59
CA ALA A 37 -1.90 -23.43 5.36
C ALA A 37 -1.37 -22.71 4.10
N LEU A 38 -1.57 -21.39 3.99
CA LEU A 38 -1.04 -20.57 2.90
C LEU A 38 0.50 -20.57 2.89
N ASN A 39 1.13 -20.21 4.02
CA ASN A 39 2.58 -20.11 4.13
C ASN A 39 3.29 -21.45 3.87
N THR A 40 2.69 -22.55 4.34
CA THR A 40 3.24 -23.89 4.22
C THR A 40 3.07 -24.44 2.78
N THR A 41 1.95 -24.15 2.11
CA THR A 41 1.76 -24.45 0.68
C THR A 41 2.66 -23.60 -0.22
N ILE A 42 2.93 -22.34 0.14
CA ILE A 42 3.95 -21.51 -0.52
C ILE A 42 5.33 -22.17 -0.44
N GLN A 43 5.76 -22.64 0.74
CA GLN A 43 7.03 -23.35 0.87
C GLN A 43 7.06 -24.67 0.07
N LYS A 44 5.95 -25.40 0.02
CA LYS A 44 5.80 -26.62 -0.82
C LYS A 44 6.01 -26.31 -2.31
N TYR A 45 5.45 -25.21 -2.83
CA TYR A 45 5.66 -24.81 -4.22
C TYR A 45 7.06 -24.21 -4.48
N ILE A 46 7.65 -23.51 -3.50
CA ILE A 46 9.05 -23.08 -3.55
C ILE A 46 9.98 -24.30 -3.67
N GLU A 47 9.73 -25.38 -2.92
CA GLU A 47 10.45 -26.65 -3.04
C GLU A 47 10.18 -27.33 -4.39
N LYS A 48 8.92 -27.39 -4.86
CA LYS A 48 8.56 -27.92 -6.19
C LYS A 48 9.40 -27.26 -7.28
N PHE A 49 9.37 -25.93 -7.37
CA PHE A 49 10.01 -25.19 -8.46
C PHE A 49 11.54 -25.13 -8.36
N LYS A 50 12.13 -25.26 -7.15
CA LYS A 50 13.58 -25.51 -7.00
C LYS A 50 14.01 -26.86 -7.58
N ASN A 51 13.15 -27.87 -7.51
CA ASN A 51 13.40 -29.19 -8.13
C ASN A 51 13.05 -29.22 -9.63
N GLY A 52 12.15 -28.36 -10.09
CA GLY A 52 11.92 -28.09 -11.50
C GLY A 52 10.51 -27.59 -11.84
N PHE A 53 10.35 -27.15 -13.08
CA PHE A 53 9.06 -26.81 -13.69
C PHE A 53 8.56 -27.97 -14.58
N SER A 54 7.25 -27.98 -14.80
CA SER A 54 6.56 -28.90 -15.71
C SER A 54 7.09 -28.79 -17.15
N SER A 55 6.97 -29.87 -17.92
CA SER A 55 7.42 -29.91 -19.32
C SER A 55 6.62 -28.96 -20.23
N ASN A 56 5.35 -28.73 -19.93
CA ASN A 56 4.56 -27.63 -20.46
C ASN A 56 4.45 -26.53 -19.40
N ILE A 57 5.10 -25.38 -19.64
CA ILE A 57 5.19 -24.28 -18.68
C ILE A 57 3.83 -23.67 -18.32
N THR A 58 2.84 -23.78 -19.22
CA THR A 58 1.48 -23.28 -18.96
C THR A 58 0.81 -23.98 -17.77
N TRP A 59 1.22 -25.20 -17.43
CA TRP A 59 0.64 -25.99 -16.34
C TRP A 59 1.05 -25.53 -14.94
N ASP A 60 2.11 -24.72 -14.80
CA ASP A 60 2.54 -24.17 -13.50
C ASP A 60 2.01 -22.74 -13.26
N SER A 61 1.23 -22.20 -14.18
CA SER A 61 0.86 -20.77 -14.21
C SER A 61 -0.03 -20.37 -13.03
N TRP A 62 -0.98 -21.21 -12.62
CA TRP A 62 -1.87 -20.89 -11.50
C TRP A 62 -1.12 -20.92 -10.15
N ALA A 63 -0.23 -21.89 -9.95
CA ALA A 63 0.68 -21.89 -8.82
C ALA A 63 1.60 -20.65 -8.81
N ILE A 64 2.11 -20.21 -9.96
CA ILE A 64 2.94 -18.98 -10.06
C ILE A 64 2.12 -17.72 -9.75
N ILE A 65 0.87 -17.62 -10.22
CA ILE A 65 -0.06 -16.53 -9.85
C ILE A 65 -0.32 -16.57 -8.33
N GLY A 66 -0.60 -17.75 -7.77
CA GLY A 66 -0.80 -17.93 -6.33
C GLY A 66 0.41 -17.52 -5.48
N LEU A 67 1.63 -17.90 -5.90
CA LEU A 67 2.88 -17.46 -5.28
C LEU A 67 3.06 -15.93 -5.38
N ALA A 68 3.02 -15.37 -6.58
CA ALA A 68 3.33 -13.97 -6.83
C ALA A 68 2.31 -13.00 -6.22
N ARG A 69 1.03 -13.41 -6.11
CA ARG A 69 -0.05 -12.60 -5.54
C ARG A 69 -0.26 -12.82 -4.04
N SER A 70 0.44 -13.79 -3.42
CA SER A 70 0.36 -14.05 -1.97
C SER A 70 0.98 -12.95 -1.08
N ASP A 71 1.78 -12.07 -1.68
CA ASP A 71 2.61 -11.05 -1.01
C ASP A 71 3.51 -11.60 0.12
N LYS A 72 3.84 -12.90 0.08
CA LYS A 72 4.86 -13.53 0.94
C LYS A 72 6.20 -13.59 0.18
N GLU A 73 7.29 -13.82 0.91
CA GLU A 73 8.63 -13.91 0.32
C GLU A 73 8.80 -15.18 -0.53
N VAL A 74 9.07 -15.01 -1.82
CA VAL A 74 9.35 -16.07 -2.79
C VAL A 74 10.69 -15.76 -3.48
N PRO A 75 11.65 -16.71 -3.56
CA PRO A 75 12.94 -16.47 -4.23
C PRO A 75 12.77 -16.02 -5.69
N LYS A 76 13.36 -14.89 -6.06
CA LYS A 76 13.21 -14.24 -7.38
C LYS A 76 13.62 -15.19 -8.52
N GLU A 77 14.59 -16.06 -8.27
CA GLU A 77 15.10 -17.07 -9.20
C GLU A 77 14.00 -18.03 -9.70
N ILE A 78 12.94 -18.25 -8.92
CA ILE A 78 11.78 -19.05 -9.33
C ILE A 78 11.00 -18.32 -10.44
N PHE A 79 10.73 -17.03 -10.26
CA PHE A 79 10.02 -16.21 -11.24
C PHE A 79 10.87 -15.94 -12.49
N ASP A 80 12.17 -15.69 -12.32
CA ASP A 80 13.11 -15.54 -13.43
C ASP A 80 13.21 -16.84 -14.25
N THR A 81 13.32 -18.00 -13.59
CA THR A 81 13.35 -19.33 -14.26
C THR A 81 12.02 -19.66 -14.94
N TYR A 82 10.89 -19.30 -14.34
CA TYR A 82 9.58 -19.44 -14.95
C TYR A 82 9.48 -18.58 -16.22
N TYR A 83 9.87 -17.30 -16.14
CA TYR A 83 9.81 -16.37 -17.26
C TYR A 83 10.69 -16.84 -18.43
N SER A 84 11.94 -17.26 -18.18
CA SER A 84 12.81 -17.84 -19.22
C SER A 84 12.21 -19.08 -19.91
N LYS A 85 11.33 -19.83 -19.23
CA LYS A 85 10.60 -20.97 -19.82
C LYS A 85 9.36 -20.54 -20.59
N VAL A 86 8.69 -19.46 -20.17
CA VAL A 86 7.61 -18.82 -20.94
C VAL A 86 8.17 -18.22 -22.24
N GLU A 87 9.30 -17.52 -22.19
CA GLU A 87 10.01 -17.02 -23.36
C GLU A 87 10.35 -18.14 -24.35
N ALA A 88 10.90 -19.26 -23.87
CA ALA A 88 11.20 -20.43 -24.71
C ALA A 88 9.93 -21.08 -25.32
N PHE A 89 8.83 -21.15 -24.57
CA PHE A 89 7.55 -21.69 -25.07
C PHE A 89 6.93 -20.79 -26.14
N VAL A 90 6.91 -19.47 -25.93
CA VAL A 90 6.41 -18.50 -26.93
C VAL A 90 7.30 -18.52 -28.17
N GLN A 91 8.63 -18.56 -28.01
CA GLN A 91 9.55 -18.66 -29.14
C GLN A 91 9.31 -19.94 -29.96
N ASP A 92 9.11 -21.10 -29.32
CA ASP A 92 8.79 -22.35 -30.03
C ASP A 92 7.47 -22.25 -30.80
N LYS A 93 6.41 -21.74 -30.17
CA LYS A 93 5.10 -21.59 -30.81
C LYS A 93 5.15 -20.70 -32.05
N ILE A 94 5.78 -19.53 -31.94
CA ILE A 94 5.94 -18.59 -33.05
C ILE A 94 6.85 -19.16 -34.14
N SER A 95 8.00 -19.76 -33.78
CA SER A 95 8.95 -20.33 -34.76
C SER A 95 8.38 -21.49 -35.58
N ASN A 96 7.48 -22.28 -34.99
CA ASN A 96 6.79 -23.37 -35.66
C ASN A 96 5.43 -22.96 -36.29
N ASN A 97 5.08 -21.67 -36.30
CA ASN A 97 3.80 -21.15 -36.79
C ASN A 97 2.57 -21.85 -36.16
N GLN A 98 2.64 -22.12 -34.84
CA GLN A 98 1.57 -22.75 -34.07
C GLN A 98 0.76 -21.70 -33.30
N LYS A 99 -0.55 -21.65 -33.54
CA LYS A 99 -1.47 -20.90 -32.67
C LYS A 99 -1.36 -21.40 -31.22
N MET A 100 -1.36 -20.47 -30.26
CA MET A 100 -1.60 -20.76 -28.85
C MET A 100 -3.10 -20.74 -28.59
N SER A 101 -3.62 -21.60 -27.70
CA SER A 101 -5.02 -21.51 -27.30
C SER A 101 -5.26 -20.24 -26.48
N GLY A 102 -6.49 -19.70 -26.49
CA GLY A 102 -6.92 -18.66 -25.56
C GLY A 102 -6.70 -19.09 -24.10
N GLY A 103 -7.02 -20.35 -23.79
CA GLY A 103 -6.71 -20.94 -22.48
C GLY A 103 -5.22 -20.96 -22.11
N ASP A 104 -4.29 -21.00 -23.06
CA ASP A 104 -2.84 -20.90 -22.79
C ASP A 104 -2.37 -19.45 -22.75
N LEU A 105 -2.83 -18.61 -23.70
CA LEU A 105 -2.59 -17.17 -23.71
C LEU A 105 -3.01 -16.53 -22.39
N ALA A 106 -4.21 -16.83 -21.90
CA ALA A 106 -4.72 -16.33 -20.63
C ALA A 106 -3.81 -16.67 -19.44
N LYS A 107 -3.40 -17.95 -19.34
CA LYS A 107 -2.48 -18.41 -18.28
C LYS A 107 -1.15 -17.66 -18.34
N LEU A 108 -0.56 -17.52 -19.52
CA LEU A 108 0.72 -16.82 -19.72
C LEU A 108 0.60 -15.33 -19.43
N ILE A 109 -0.44 -14.65 -19.94
CA ILE A 109 -0.69 -13.23 -19.69
C ILE A 109 -0.81 -12.97 -18.18
N LEU A 110 -1.61 -13.79 -17.47
CA LEU A 110 -1.84 -13.64 -16.04
C LEU A 110 -0.58 -13.96 -15.21
N SER A 111 0.16 -15.02 -15.52
CA SER A 111 1.38 -15.36 -14.77
C SER A 111 2.52 -14.38 -15.01
N VAL A 112 2.75 -13.96 -16.27
CA VAL A 112 3.74 -12.94 -16.66
C VAL A 112 3.40 -11.60 -15.99
N SER A 113 2.13 -11.19 -16.00
CA SER A 113 1.68 -9.97 -15.31
C SER A 113 1.86 -10.06 -13.80
N ALA A 114 1.56 -11.21 -13.18
CA ALA A 114 1.66 -11.41 -11.73
C ALA A 114 3.11 -11.30 -11.23
N ILE A 115 4.09 -11.79 -11.99
CA ILE A 115 5.52 -11.69 -11.65
C ILE A 115 6.17 -10.34 -12.02
N GLY A 116 5.39 -9.36 -12.46
CA GLY A 116 5.90 -8.03 -12.83
C GLY A 116 6.62 -7.98 -14.19
N GLN A 117 6.43 -8.96 -15.06
CA GLN A 117 6.90 -8.91 -16.45
C GLN A 117 5.79 -8.39 -17.37
N ASP A 118 6.14 -8.04 -18.61
CA ASP A 118 5.23 -7.38 -19.54
C ASP A 118 4.77 -8.34 -20.66
N PRO A 119 3.53 -8.85 -20.65
CA PRO A 119 3.05 -9.81 -21.64
C PRO A 119 2.93 -9.22 -23.05
N ARG A 120 3.09 -7.89 -23.21
CA ARG A 120 3.17 -7.22 -24.50
C ARG A 120 4.54 -7.33 -25.18
N ASN A 121 5.53 -7.91 -24.51
CA ASN A 121 6.88 -8.08 -25.06
C ASN A 121 7.55 -9.37 -24.54
N VAL A 122 6.95 -10.52 -24.82
CA VAL A 122 7.57 -11.83 -24.57
C VAL A 122 8.36 -12.24 -25.81
N VAL A 123 9.68 -12.22 -25.73
CA VAL A 123 10.62 -12.40 -26.85
C VAL A 123 10.25 -11.60 -28.12
N GLY A 124 9.80 -10.35 -27.95
CA GLY A 124 9.39 -9.48 -29.05
C GLY A 124 7.97 -9.68 -29.58
N ASN A 125 7.13 -10.48 -28.90
CA ASN A 125 5.74 -10.74 -29.26
C ASN A 125 4.79 -10.15 -28.20
N ASP A 126 3.66 -9.59 -28.65
CA ASP A 126 2.60 -9.11 -27.78
C ASP A 126 1.52 -10.19 -27.64
N LEU A 127 1.42 -10.81 -26.46
CA LEU A 127 0.43 -11.85 -26.17
C LEU A 127 -0.99 -11.29 -26.04
N ILE A 128 -1.12 -10.00 -25.69
CA ILE A 128 -2.41 -9.29 -25.61
C ILE A 128 -2.94 -9.03 -27.02
N ASP A 129 -2.08 -8.59 -27.95
CA ASP A 129 -2.46 -8.38 -29.35
C ASP A 129 -2.91 -9.69 -30.03
N ILE A 130 -2.22 -10.80 -29.74
CA ILE A 130 -2.65 -12.14 -30.19
C ILE A 130 -4.07 -12.45 -29.67
N VAL A 131 -4.39 -12.12 -28.40
CA VAL A 131 -5.77 -12.29 -27.89
C VAL A 131 -6.78 -11.42 -28.65
N TRP A 132 -6.44 -10.18 -28.99
CA TRP A 132 -7.36 -9.29 -29.74
C TRP A 132 -7.59 -9.73 -31.20
N HIS A 133 -6.56 -10.26 -31.87
CA HIS A 133 -6.56 -10.46 -33.33
C HIS A 133 -6.53 -11.93 -33.79
N GLN A 134 -6.40 -12.94 -32.90
CA GLN A 134 -6.42 -14.35 -33.31
C GLN A 134 -7.85 -14.87 -33.53
N ASP A 135 -8.15 -15.39 -34.74
CA ASP A 135 -9.42 -16.10 -34.97
C ASP A 135 -9.57 -17.32 -34.07
N GLY A 136 -10.79 -17.52 -33.54
CA GLY A 136 -11.20 -18.72 -32.81
C GLY A 136 -11.29 -18.56 -31.30
N ILE A 137 -10.77 -17.47 -30.72
CA ILE A 137 -10.79 -17.21 -29.27
C ILE A 137 -12.22 -17.23 -28.71
N LEU A 138 -13.17 -16.56 -29.37
CA LEU A 138 -14.60 -16.54 -29.01
C LEU A 138 -15.31 -17.90 -29.17
N ASN A 139 -14.64 -18.91 -29.74
CA ASN A 139 -15.17 -20.25 -29.98
C ASN A 139 -14.52 -21.32 -29.09
N GLU A 140 -13.62 -20.95 -28.18
CA GLU A 140 -13.06 -21.87 -27.19
C GLU A 140 -14.09 -22.25 -26.11
N TYR A 141 -13.76 -23.24 -25.29
CA TYR A 141 -14.60 -23.62 -24.15
C TYR A 141 -14.78 -22.43 -23.20
N TYR A 142 -16.01 -22.20 -22.73
CA TYR A 142 -16.39 -20.93 -22.10
C TYR A 142 -15.59 -20.61 -20.82
N THR A 143 -15.10 -21.60 -20.06
CA THR A 143 -14.22 -21.32 -18.91
C THR A 143 -12.79 -20.94 -19.32
N SER A 144 -12.32 -21.34 -20.52
CA SER A 144 -11.10 -20.77 -21.12
C SER A 144 -11.34 -19.32 -21.54
N LEU A 145 -12.47 -19.03 -22.20
CA LEU A 145 -12.84 -17.66 -22.59
C LEU A 145 -13.02 -16.73 -21.38
N ALA A 146 -13.53 -17.23 -20.26
CA ALA A 146 -13.61 -16.49 -19.00
C ALA A 146 -12.22 -16.04 -18.53
N TYR A 147 -11.22 -16.94 -18.55
CA TYR A 147 -9.84 -16.56 -18.25
C TYR A 147 -9.21 -15.65 -19.30
N VAL A 148 -9.60 -15.70 -20.58
CA VAL A 148 -9.16 -14.73 -21.60
C VAL A 148 -9.67 -13.32 -21.28
N LEU A 149 -10.93 -13.18 -20.86
CA LEU A 149 -11.49 -11.89 -20.42
C LEU A 149 -10.76 -11.39 -19.16
N ILE A 150 -10.56 -12.26 -18.15
CA ILE A 150 -9.77 -11.95 -16.95
C ILE A 150 -8.33 -11.52 -17.32
N ALA A 151 -7.71 -12.13 -18.33
CA ALA A 151 -6.37 -11.79 -18.78
C ALA A 151 -6.28 -10.38 -19.38
N VAL A 152 -7.19 -9.98 -20.29
CA VAL A 152 -7.20 -8.62 -20.84
C VAL A 152 -7.61 -7.56 -19.81
N ASP A 153 -8.39 -7.94 -18.79
CA ASP A 153 -8.79 -7.02 -17.71
C ASP A 153 -7.82 -6.96 -16.53
N SER A 154 -6.84 -7.87 -16.47
CA SER A 154 -5.92 -7.99 -15.32
C SER A 154 -5.12 -6.73 -15.03
N LYS A 155 -4.65 -6.02 -16.07
CA LYS A 155 -4.04 -4.68 -15.98
C LYS A 155 -4.81 -3.62 -16.76
N ASN A 156 -6.11 -3.84 -17.03
CA ASN A 156 -6.95 -3.02 -17.91
C ASN A 156 -6.29 -2.76 -19.28
N TYR A 157 -5.94 -3.82 -20.00
CA TYR A 157 -5.28 -3.70 -21.30
C TYR A 157 -6.19 -3.06 -22.33
N GLN A 158 -5.66 -2.04 -23.03
CA GLN A 158 -6.41 -1.28 -24.03
C GLN A 158 -6.88 -2.18 -25.18
N GLU A 159 -8.15 -2.02 -25.55
CA GLU A 159 -8.74 -2.66 -26.72
C GLU A 159 -8.41 -1.88 -28.00
N PRO A 160 -7.86 -2.53 -29.05
CA PRO A 160 -7.65 -1.91 -30.36
C PRO A 160 -8.98 -1.81 -31.12
N LYS A 161 -9.07 -0.83 -32.05
CA LYS A 161 -10.32 -0.53 -32.77
C LYS A 161 -10.74 -1.61 -33.78
N ASP A 162 -9.78 -2.45 -34.13
CA ASP A 162 -9.82 -3.55 -35.09
C ASP A 162 -9.82 -4.93 -34.40
N ALA A 163 -9.98 -4.97 -33.07
CA ALA A 163 -10.11 -6.19 -32.29
C ALA A 163 -11.20 -7.13 -32.86
N LEU A 164 -10.80 -8.35 -33.22
CA LEU A 164 -11.75 -9.41 -33.55
C LEU A 164 -12.49 -9.84 -32.28
N ASN A 165 -11.75 -9.96 -31.17
CA ASN A 165 -12.21 -10.50 -29.89
C ASN A 165 -12.43 -9.40 -28.83
N THR A 166 -13.13 -8.33 -29.17
CA THR A 166 -13.55 -7.23 -28.26
C THR A 166 -14.20 -7.74 -26.96
N ARG A 167 -14.04 -7.03 -25.83
CA ARG A 167 -14.67 -7.36 -24.53
C ARG A 167 -16.16 -7.66 -24.63
N ASP A 168 -16.92 -6.82 -25.32
CA ASP A 168 -18.36 -7.01 -25.42
C ASP A 168 -18.75 -8.35 -26.06
N LYS A 169 -18.00 -8.79 -27.09
CA LYS A 169 -18.18 -10.11 -27.71
C LYS A 169 -17.75 -11.25 -26.77
N MET A 170 -16.69 -11.07 -25.98
CA MET A 170 -16.31 -12.08 -24.97
C MET A 170 -17.42 -12.25 -23.93
N ILE A 171 -17.97 -11.14 -23.44
CA ILE A 171 -19.08 -11.11 -22.47
C ILE A 171 -20.34 -11.71 -23.09
N GLU A 172 -20.75 -11.31 -24.29
CA GLU A 172 -21.91 -11.87 -25.00
C GLU A 172 -21.78 -13.38 -25.23
N ALA A 173 -20.59 -13.84 -25.65
CA ALA A 173 -20.30 -15.26 -25.81
C ALA A 173 -20.39 -16.01 -24.47
N LEU A 174 -19.80 -15.48 -23.38
CA LEU A 174 -19.93 -16.05 -22.04
C LEU A 174 -21.38 -16.14 -21.56
N LEU A 175 -22.15 -15.05 -21.67
CA LEU A 175 -23.56 -15.00 -21.28
C LEU A 175 -24.42 -15.97 -22.12
N SER A 176 -24.03 -16.29 -23.35
CA SER A 176 -24.74 -17.28 -24.18
C SER A 176 -24.64 -18.74 -23.67
N TYR A 177 -23.77 -19.02 -22.70
CA TYR A 177 -23.68 -20.31 -21.99
C TYR A 177 -24.45 -20.33 -20.65
N GLU A 178 -25.16 -19.26 -20.30
CA GLU A 178 -26.00 -19.24 -19.09
C GLU A 178 -27.19 -20.20 -19.26
N LEU A 179 -27.40 -21.08 -18.27
CA LEU A 179 -28.54 -22.00 -18.23
C LEU A 179 -29.82 -21.27 -17.76
N ASP A 180 -31.01 -21.82 -18.05
CA ASP A 180 -32.31 -21.17 -17.77
C ASP A 180 -32.52 -20.72 -16.29
N ASN A 181 -31.84 -21.35 -15.34
CA ASN A 181 -31.88 -20.99 -13.92
C ASN A 181 -30.75 -20.04 -13.46
N GLY A 182 -29.80 -19.72 -14.35
CA GLY A 182 -28.79 -18.69 -14.18
C GLY A 182 -27.44 -19.14 -13.64
N GLY A 183 -27.09 -20.42 -13.75
CA GLY A 183 -25.74 -20.93 -13.55
C GLY A 183 -25.09 -21.43 -14.85
N PHE A 184 -23.87 -21.95 -14.74
CA PHE A 184 -23.09 -22.48 -15.87
C PHE A 184 -22.63 -23.92 -15.56
N GLY A 185 -22.65 -24.80 -16.55
CA GLY A 185 -22.28 -26.22 -16.40
C GLY A 185 -22.84 -27.08 -17.54
N TRP A 186 -22.68 -28.41 -17.48
CA TRP A 186 -23.17 -29.32 -18.53
C TRP A 186 -24.66 -29.66 -18.41
N GLY A 187 -25.51 -28.67 -18.68
CA GLY A 187 -26.97 -28.79 -18.68
C GLY A 187 -27.63 -28.62 -17.30
N THR A 188 -26.84 -28.68 -16.24
CA THR A 188 -27.18 -28.22 -14.88
C THR A 188 -26.05 -27.33 -14.36
N PRO A 189 -26.31 -26.32 -13.52
CA PRO A 189 -25.26 -25.52 -12.92
C PRO A 189 -24.25 -26.35 -12.13
N GLU A 190 -22.97 -26.03 -12.33
CA GLU A 190 -21.83 -26.58 -11.60
C GLU A 190 -21.19 -25.44 -10.81
N PRO A 191 -20.75 -25.67 -9.56
CA PRO A 191 -20.16 -24.63 -8.72
C PRO A 191 -18.85 -24.09 -9.32
N ASP A 192 -17.99 -24.97 -9.84
CA ASP A 192 -16.73 -24.63 -10.53
C ASP A 192 -17.00 -23.73 -11.75
N SER A 193 -17.72 -24.26 -12.74
CA SER A 193 -18.03 -23.59 -14.01
C SER A 193 -18.75 -22.25 -13.80
N THR A 194 -19.68 -22.18 -12.83
CA THR A 194 -20.37 -20.95 -12.47
C THR A 194 -19.42 -19.92 -11.86
N ALA A 195 -18.62 -20.29 -10.86
CA ALA A 195 -17.69 -19.37 -10.22
C ALA A 195 -16.59 -18.87 -11.17
N MET A 196 -16.09 -19.72 -12.08
CA MET A 196 -15.07 -19.34 -13.07
C MET A 196 -15.58 -18.29 -14.06
N VAL A 197 -16.84 -18.38 -14.52
CA VAL A 197 -17.43 -17.35 -15.38
C VAL A 197 -17.67 -16.07 -14.58
N LEU A 198 -18.17 -16.17 -13.34
CA LEU A 198 -18.41 -14.99 -12.50
C LEU A 198 -17.13 -14.21 -12.15
N GLN A 199 -15.99 -14.89 -11.94
CA GLN A 199 -14.68 -14.25 -11.75
C GLN A 199 -14.34 -13.27 -12.89
N ALA A 200 -14.75 -13.58 -14.13
CA ALA A 200 -14.56 -12.71 -15.29
C ALA A 200 -15.57 -11.56 -15.34
N LEU A 201 -16.82 -11.83 -14.94
CA LEU A 201 -17.92 -10.86 -15.00
C LEU A 201 -17.89 -9.79 -13.89
N VAL A 202 -17.19 -10.03 -12.77
CA VAL A 202 -17.06 -9.08 -11.63
C VAL A 202 -16.72 -7.65 -12.05
N LYS A 203 -15.84 -7.45 -13.03
CA LYS A 203 -15.41 -6.10 -13.48
C LYS A 203 -16.43 -5.39 -14.39
N HIS A 204 -17.48 -6.08 -14.85
CA HIS A 204 -18.45 -5.60 -15.86
C HIS A 204 -19.87 -5.45 -15.30
N GLN A 205 -20.01 -5.24 -13.99
CA GLN A 205 -21.31 -5.12 -13.29
C GLN A 205 -22.09 -3.83 -13.58
N ASP A 206 -21.51 -2.91 -14.35
CA ASP A 206 -22.17 -1.75 -14.94
C ASP A 206 -23.04 -2.14 -16.15
N ARG A 207 -22.70 -3.23 -16.85
CA ARG A 207 -23.58 -3.85 -17.85
C ARG A 207 -24.79 -4.51 -17.18
N GLU A 208 -25.97 -4.09 -17.60
CA GLU A 208 -27.26 -4.48 -17.00
C GLU A 208 -27.70 -5.92 -17.35
N ASP A 209 -27.10 -6.55 -18.36
CA ASP A 209 -27.24 -7.99 -18.64
C ASP A 209 -26.32 -8.82 -17.73
N VAL A 210 -25.03 -8.50 -17.68
CA VAL A 210 -24.04 -9.09 -16.76
C VAL A 210 -24.55 -9.07 -15.32
N LYS A 211 -25.01 -7.91 -14.84
CA LYS A 211 -25.56 -7.72 -13.50
C LYS A 211 -26.78 -8.62 -13.22
N LYS A 212 -27.67 -8.82 -14.21
CA LYS A 212 -28.81 -9.73 -14.07
C LYS A 212 -28.37 -11.19 -13.97
N THR A 213 -27.40 -11.61 -14.76
CA THR A 213 -26.81 -12.95 -14.71
C THR A 213 -26.12 -13.18 -13.37
N MET A 214 -25.20 -12.30 -12.94
CA MET A 214 -24.51 -12.41 -11.66
C MET A 214 -25.48 -12.53 -10.46
N ASN A 215 -26.58 -11.78 -10.46
CA ASN A 215 -27.60 -11.88 -9.42
C ASN A 215 -28.29 -13.27 -9.38
N ARG A 216 -28.54 -13.91 -10.54
CA ARG A 216 -29.08 -15.28 -10.57
C ARG A 216 -28.02 -16.30 -10.14
N SER A 217 -26.81 -16.19 -10.67
CA SER A 217 -25.72 -17.12 -10.36
C SER A 217 -25.32 -17.10 -8.88
N LEU A 218 -25.40 -15.95 -8.21
CA LEU A 218 -25.20 -15.83 -6.75
C LEU A 218 -26.24 -16.63 -5.95
N VAL A 219 -27.51 -16.60 -6.36
CA VAL A 219 -28.56 -17.43 -5.74
C VAL A 219 -28.28 -18.91 -5.98
N ILE A 220 -27.98 -19.29 -7.23
CA ILE A 220 -27.66 -20.68 -7.59
C ILE A 220 -26.45 -21.22 -6.80
N LEU A 221 -25.38 -20.43 -6.61
CA LEU A 221 -24.26 -20.83 -5.77
C LEU A 221 -24.68 -20.99 -4.29
N SER A 222 -25.47 -20.07 -3.74
CA SER A 222 -25.99 -20.18 -2.36
C SER A 222 -26.87 -21.42 -2.15
N GLU A 223 -27.67 -21.80 -3.16
CA GLU A 223 -28.50 -23.01 -3.19
C GLU A 223 -27.67 -24.30 -3.35
N LEU A 224 -26.60 -24.28 -4.15
CA LEU A 224 -25.68 -25.41 -4.34
C LEU A 224 -24.76 -25.67 -3.14
N GLN A 225 -24.58 -24.69 -2.25
CA GLN A 225 -23.67 -24.82 -1.10
C GLN A 225 -24.26 -25.74 -0.01
N THR A 226 -23.47 -26.73 0.39
CA THR A 226 -23.83 -27.76 1.38
C THR A 226 -23.87 -27.23 2.82
N GLU A 227 -24.50 -27.97 3.73
CA GLU A 227 -24.54 -27.65 5.17
C GLU A 227 -23.15 -27.60 5.84
N THR A 228 -22.15 -28.29 5.27
CA THR A 228 -20.73 -28.20 5.66
C THR A 228 -20.02 -26.96 5.12
N GLY A 229 -20.73 -26.07 4.43
CA GLY A 229 -20.21 -24.86 3.80
C GLY A 229 -19.44 -25.10 2.50
N GLY A 230 -19.47 -26.32 1.97
CA GLY A 230 -18.74 -26.74 0.76
C GLY A 230 -19.63 -26.89 -0.46
N TYR A 231 -19.15 -27.66 -1.45
CA TYR A 231 -19.85 -27.90 -2.71
C TYR A 231 -19.62 -29.31 -3.22
N VAL A 232 -20.70 -29.97 -3.64
CA VAL A 232 -20.66 -31.25 -4.34
C VAL A 232 -20.45 -31.03 -5.84
N SER A 233 -19.43 -31.67 -6.40
CA SER A 233 -19.18 -31.77 -7.85
C SER A 233 -18.72 -33.19 -8.16
N TRP A 234 -19.10 -33.74 -9.31
CA TRP A 234 -18.83 -35.16 -9.67
C TRP A 234 -19.18 -36.17 -8.55
N GLY A 235 -20.28 -35.91 -7.83
CA GLY A 235 -20.82 -36.77 -6.77
C GLY A 235 -20.14 -36.68 -5.41
N ASN A 236 -19.12 -35.83 -5.22
CA ASN A 236 -18.41 -35.69 -3.94
C ASN A 236 -18.20 -34.22 -3.56
N GLU A 237 -18.18 -33.94 -2.25
CA GLU A 237 -17.73 -32.64 -1.75
C GLU A 237 -16.20 -32.54 -1.87
N ASN A 238 -15.71 -31.46 -2.47
CA ASN A 238 -14.31 -31.36 -2.89
C ASN A 238 -13.71 -29.95 -2.72
N SER A 239 -12.38 -29.89 -2.62
CA SER A 239 -11.60 -28.66 -2.40
C SER A 239 -11.65 -27.66 -3.56
N ASN A 240 -11.79 -28.12 -4.79
CA ASN A 240 -11.65 -27.30 -6.00
C ASN A 240 -12.89 -26.42 -6.20
N SER A 241 -14.08 -27.00 -6.11
CA SER A 241 -15.34 -26.26 -6.20
C SER A 241 -15.44 -25.13 -5.16
N VAL A 242 -15.03 -25.39 -3.91
CA VAL A 242 -15.04 -24.36 -2.86
C VAL A 242 -13.93 -23.31 -3.05
N ALA A 243 -12.75 -23.69 -3.53
CA ALA A 243 -11.66 -22.75 -3.87
C ALA A 243 -12.05 -21.79 -5.01
N GLN A 244 -12.77 -22.27 -6.03
CA GLN A 244 -13.30 -21.42 -7.11
C GLN A 244 -14.32 -20.39 -6.58
N VAL A 245 -15.23 -20.79 -5.70
CA VAL A 245 -16.24 -19.88 -5.13
C VAL A 245 -15.61 -18.87 -4.15
N ILE A 246 -14.61 -19.27 -3.35
CA ILE A 246 -13.82 -18.32 -2.53
C ILE A 246 -13.14 -17.29 -3.44
N THR A 247 -12.51 -17.74 -4.53
CA THR A 247 -11.82 -16.86 -5.49
C THR A 247 -12.79 -15.90 -6.19
N PHE A 248 -14.01 -16.34 -6.48
CA PHE A 248 -15.09 -15.46 -6.97
C PHE A 248 -15.51 -14.41 -5.92
N LEU A 249 -15.88 -14.81 -4.71
CA LEU A 249 -16.39 -13.86 -3.70
C LEU A 249 -15.31 -12.83 -3.29
N THR A 250 -14.07 -13.28 -3.11
CA THR A 250 -12.94 -12.37 -2.83
C THR A 250 -12.63 -11.42 -3.98
N ALA A 251 -12.94 -11.79 -5.24
CA ALA A 251 -12.90 -10.86 -6.36
C ALA A 251 -14.06 -9.86 -6.36
N LEU A 252 -15.27 -10.29 -5.96
CA LEU A 252 -16.45 -9.44 -5.77
C LEU A 252 -16.32 -8.47 -4.56
N GLY A 253 -15.36 -8.71 -3.67
CA GLY A 253 -15.19 -7.97 -2.42
C GLY A 253 -15.98 -8.54 -1.23
N GLU A 254 -16.69 -9.66 -1.44
CA GLU A 254 -17.47 -10.37 -0.43
C GLU A 254 -16.59 -11.30 0.40
N ASN A 255 -16.79 -11.30 1.73
CA ASN A 255 -15.98 -12.12 2.63
C ASN A 255 -16.55 -13.55 2.75
N PRO A 256 -15.82 -14.59 2.28
CA PRO A 256 -16.29 -15.99 2.24
C PRO A 256 -16.46 -16.64 3.64
N THR A 257 -16.13 -15.92 4.72
CA THR A 257 -16.33 -16.37 6.11
C THR A 257 -17.51 -15.72 6.82
N THR A 258 -18.09 -14.65 6.26
CA THR A 258 -19.12 -13.83 6.92
C THR A 258 -20.26 -13.36 6.01
N SER A 259 -20.16 -13.51 4.68
CA SER A 259 -21.26 -13.18 3.75
C SER A 259 -22.47 -14.07 4.02
N GLU A 260 -23.62 -13.48 4.34
CA GLU A 260 -24.79 -14.22 4.87
C GLU A 260 -25.32 -15.28 3.90
N ALA A 261 -25.18 -15.07 2.58
CA ALA A 261 -25.56 -16.04 1.56
C ALA A 261 -24.66 -17.29 1.50
N PHE A 262 -23.49 -17.28 2.16
CA PHE A 262 -22.47 -18.32 2.07
C PHE A 262 -22.00 -18.88 3.43
N VAL A 263 -22.74 -18.58 4.50
CA VAL A 263 -22.53 -19.11 5.85
C VAL A 263 -23.68 -20.06 6.21
N LYS A 264 -23.34 -21.29 6.60
CA LYS A 264 -24.27 -22.40 6.86
C LYS A 264 -24.14 -22.81 8.33
N GLY A 265 -24.88 -22.13 9.21
CA GLY A 265 -24.77 -22.30 10.65
C GLY A 265 -23.44 -21.78 11.21
N GLU A 266 -22.57 -22.68 11.68
CA GLU A 266 -21.18 -22.34 12.06
C GLU A 266 -20.18 -22.56 10.90
N ASN A 267 -20.60 -23.20 9.80
CA ASN A 267 -19.75 -23.53 8.66
C ASN A 267 -19.71 -22.39 7.63
N ASN A 268 -18.58 -22.30 6.92
CA ASN A 268 -18.33 -21.32 5.87
C ASN A 268 -17.31 -21.88 4.87
N LEU A 269 -17.17 -21.23 3.71
CA LEU A 269 -16.36 -21.70 2.58
C LEU A 269 -14.89 -21.94 2.95
N LEU A 270 -14.26 -20.98 3.67
CA LEU A 270 -12.84 -21.09 4.03
C LEU A 270 -12.62 -22.20 5.07
N GLY A 271 -13.52 -22.31 6.05
CA GLY A 271 -13.52 -23.41 7.01
C GLY A 271 -13.63 -24.77 6.31
N ASN A 272 -14.51 -24.87 5.31
CA ASN A 272 -14.67 -26.07 4.49
C ASN A 272 -13.40 -26.41 3.69
N LEU A 273 -12.80 -25.44 2.97
CA LEU A 273 -11.54 -25.63 2.24
C LEU A 273 -10.41 -26.17 3.13
N ILE A 274 -10.27 -25.64 4.36
CA ILE A 274 -9.23 -26.08 5.30
C ILE A 274 -9.48 -27.51 5.84
N THR A 275 -10.67 -28.09 5.73
CA THR A 275 -10.87 -29.52 6.04
C THR A 275 -10.17 -30.48 5.06
N PHE A 276 -9.78 -30.00 3.87
CA PHE A 276 -9.01 -30.77 2.90
C PHE A 276 -7.48 -30.62 3.06
N TYR A 277 -7.03 -29.69 3.92
CA TYR A 277 -5.60 -29.45 4.17
C TYR A 277 -4.96 -30.64 4.87
N THR A 278 -3.85 -31.15 4.34
CA THR A 278 -3.18 -32.36 4.85
C THR A 278 -2.25 -32.10 6.04
N GLY A 279 -2.05 -30.83 6.43
CA GLY A 279 -1.15 -30.44 7.51
C GLY A 279 0.29 -30.12 7.08
N ASN A 280 0.67 -30.44 5.83
CA ASN A 280 2.07 -30.36 5.36
C ASN A 280 2.27 -29.52 4.08
N GLY A 281 1.43 -28.48 3.88
CA GLY A 281 1.49 -27.62 2.70
C GLY A 281 0.75 -28.17 1.47
N GLU A 282 -0.12 -29.15 1.63
CA GLU A 282 -0.84 -29.80 0.53
C GLU A 282 -2.33 -29.98 0.84
N PHE A 283 -3.14 -30.27 -0.18
CA PHE A 283 -4.59 -30.46 -0.08
C PHE A 283 -5.05 -31.74 -0.79
N LYS A 284 -6.00 -32.45 -0.20
CA LYS A 284 -6.75 -33.54 -0.87
C LYS A 284 -7.74 -32.97 -1.88
N TYR A 285 -8.19 -33.77 -2.85
CA TYR A 285 -9.34 -33.39 -3.69
C TYR A 285 -10.64 -33.69 -2.94
N ILE A 286 -10.80 -34.91 -2.42
CA ILE A 286 -11.94 -35.34 -1.60
C ILE A 286 -11.45 -35.91 -0.25
N HIS A 287 -12.24 -35.81 0.82
CA HIS A 287 -11.79 -36.21 2.17
C HIS A 287 -11.32 -37.67 2.27
N SER A 288 -11.91 -38.55 1.44
CA SER A 288 -11.60 -39.99 1.35
C SER A 288 -10.29 -40.31 0.62
N ASP A 289 -9.64 -39.34 -0.03
CA ASP A 289 -8.33 -39.58 -0.67
C ASP A 289 -7.29 -40.02 0.37
N SER A 290 -6.40 -40.93 0.00
CA SER A 290 -5.31 -41.39 0.87
C SER A 290 -4.15 -40.40 0.99
N GLY A 291 -4.11 -39.36 0.14
CA GLY A 291 -3.04 -38.36 0.09
C GLY A 291 -3.48 -37.09 -0.65
N ALA A 292 -2.53 -36.20 -0.90
CA ALA A 292 -2.77 -34.93 -1.58
C ALA A 292 -3.04 -35.09 -3.09
N ASN A 293 -3.71 -34.08 -3.66
CA ASN A 293 -3.90 -33.90 -5.09
C ASN A 293 -3.22 -32.58 -5.54
N GLY A 294 -2.45 -32.63 -6.63
CA GLY A 294 -1.70 -31.47 -7.12
C GLY A 294 -2.57 -30.31 -7.58
N MET A 295 -3.71 -30.58 -8.23
CA MET A 295 -4.64 -29.53 -8.68
C MET A 295 -5.45 -28.97 -7.50
N ALA A 296 -5.81 -29.80 -6.51
CA ALA A 296 -6.42 -29.32 -5.27
C ALA A 296 -5.48 -28.37 -4.52
N THR A 297 -4.20 -28.74 -4.42
CA THR A 297 -3.15 -27.94 -3.78
C THR A 297 -2.87 -26.63 -4.54
N GLU A 298 -2.97 -26.65 -5.87
CA GLU A 298 -2.84 -25.45 -6.71
C GLU A 298 -4.01 -24.47 -6.53
N GLN A 299 -5.25 -24.97 -6.57
CA GLN A 299 -6.43 -24.11 -6.45
C GLN A 299 -6.59 -23.60 -5.01
N ALA A 300 -6.26 -24.42 -4.01
CA ALA A 300 -6.17 -23.96 -2.62
C ALA A 300 -5.11 -22.85 -2.44
N LEU A 301 -3.93 -22.95 -3.07
CA LEU A 301 -2.90 -21.90 -2.97
C LEU A 301 -3.42 -20.53 -3.45
N TYR A 302 -3.93 -20.43 -4.68
CA TYR A 302 -4.38 -19.13 -5.18
C TYR A 302 -5.68 -18.66 -4.52
N SER A 303 -6.55 -19.56 -4.09
CA SER A 303 -7.76 -19.22 -3.33
C SER A 303 -7.43 -18.65 -1.95
N LEU A 304 -6.44 -19.23 -1.25
CA LEU A 304 -5.95 -18.73 0.03
C LEU A 304 -5.22 -17.39 -0.14
N ALA A 305 -4.44 -17.22 -1.22
CA ALA A 305 -3.86 -15.93 -1.58
C ALA A 305 -4.95 -14.87 -1.86
N SER A 306 -6.02 -15.22 -2.58
CA SER A 306 -7.15 -14.31 -2.86
C SER A 306 -7.86 -13.87 -1.57
N TYR A 307 -8.03 -14.78 -0.61
CA TYR A 307 -8.56 -14.45 0.72
C TYR A 307 -7.62 -13.58 1.55
N ASP A 308 -6.31 -13.90 1.58
CA ASP A 308 -5.29 -13.08 2.26
C ASP A 308 -5.26 -11.64 1.71
N ARG A 309 -5.37 -11.47 0.39
CA ARG A 309 -5.47 -10.16 -0.25
C ARG A 309 -6.72 -9.40 0.19
N LEU A 310 -7.90 -10.05 0.22
CA LEU A 310 -9.14 -9.42 0.67
C LEU A 310 -9.03 -8.91 2.12
N VAL A 311 -8.60 -9.76 3.06
CA VAL A 311 -8.55 -9.38 4.49
C VAL A 311 -7.44 -8.37 4.81
N ASN A 312 -6.43 -8.24 3.94
CA ASN A 312 -5.42 -7.19 4.01
C ASN A 312 -5.76 -5.94 3.16
N GLY A 313 -6.97 -5.85 2.58
CA GLY A 313 -7.44 -4.65 1.87
C GLY A 313 -6.75 -4.36 0.54
N LYS A 314 -6.27 -5.40 -0.16
CA LYS A 314 -5.55 -5.29 -1.44
C LYS A 314 -6.49 -5.53 -2.63
N THR A 315 -6.01 -5.24 -3.84
CA THR A 315 -6.71 -5.62 -5.09
C THR A 315 -6.92 -7.14 -5.15
N SER A 316 -7.91 -7.61 -5.91
CA SER A 316 -8.21 -9.04 -6.02
C SER A 316 -7.08 -9.82 -6.71
N LEU A 317 -7.13 -11.16 -6.62
CA LEU A 317 -6.10 -12.07 -7.16
C LEU A 317 -5.69 -11.72 -8.59
N TYR A 318 -6.67 -11.51 -9.47
CA TYR A 318 -6.45 -11.23 -10.89
C TYR A 318 -6.44 -9.72 -11.24
N ASP A 319 -6.78 -8.82 -10.32
CA ASP A 319 -6.67 -7.37 -10.54
C ASP A 319 -5.23 -6.89 -10.26
N MET A 320 -4.37 -7.11 -11.24
CA MET A 320 -2.92 -6.85 -11.20
C MET A 320 -2.55 -5.41 -11.55
N THR A 321 -3.50 -4.47 -11.44
CA THR A 321 -3.27 -3.03 -11.60
C THR A 321 -2.34 -2.45 -10.53
N ASP A 322 -2.16 -3.16 -9.40
CA ASP A 322 -1.17 -2.87 -8.35
C ASP A 322 0.25 -3.35 -8.68
N VAL A 323 0.43 -4.24 -9.67
CA VAL A 323 1.75 -4.80 -10.02
C VAL A 323 2.51 -3.84 -10.92
N ILE A 324 3.59 -3.25 -10.41
CA ILE A 324 4.53 -2.44 -11.21
C ILE A 324 5.40 -3.39 -12.05
N SER A 325 5.40 -3.25 -13.37
CA SER A 325 6.20 -4.11 -14.25
C SER A 325 7.64 -3.60 -14.45
N THR A 326 8.51 -4.45 -15.00
CA THR A 326 9.84 -4.04 -15.51
C THR A 326 9.77 -2.82 -16.43
N THR A 327 8.79 -2.76 -17.33
CA THR A 327 8.55 -1.58 -18.20
C THR A 327 8.23 -0.34 -17.40
N ASP A 328 7.41 -0.47 -16.36
CA ASP A 328 6.97 0.64 -15.50
C ASP A 328 8.14 1.14 -14.62
N TYR A 329 8.93 0.25 -14.01
CA TYR A 329 10.14 0.62 -13.27
C TYR A 329 11.16 1.33 -14.16
N LEU A 330 11.39 0.85 -15.40
CA LEU A 330 12.26 1.53 -16.36
C LEU A 330 11.72 2.92 -16.74
N ASN A 331 10.41 3.12 -16.76
CA ASN A 331 9.81 4.43 -16.99
C ASN A 331 9.94 5.37 -15.77
N ILE A 332 9.81 4.84 -14.54
CA ILE A 332 10.10 5.59 -13.30
C ILE A 332 11.59 5.99 -13.26
N VAL A 333 12.52 5.11 -13.67
CA VAL A 333 13.95 5.43 -13.78
C VAL A 333 14.20 6.58 -14.78
N LYS A 334 13.55 6.56 -15.95
CA LYS A 334 13.64 7.66 -16.94
C LYS A 334 13.12 8.99 -16.36
N GLU A 335 11.97 8.96 -15.69
CA GLU A 335 11.36 10.13 -15.06
C GLU A 335 12.27 10.71 -13.97
N VAL A 336 12.75 9.86 -13.05
CA VAL A 336 13.67 10.25 -11.97
C VAL A 336 14.96 10.84 -12.54
N ASN A 337 15.57 10.21 -13.56
CA ASN A 337 16.77 10.75 -14.20
C ASN A 337 16.52 12.13 -14.82
N SER A 338 15.44 12.30 -15.58
CA SER A 338 15.06 13.59 -16.21
C SER A 338 14.79 14.68 -15.17
N ARG A 339 14.04 14.37 -14.10
CA ARG A 339 13.75 15.34 -13.04
C ARG A 339 15.03 15.74 -12.27
N ILE A 340 15.93 14.80 -11.98
CA ILE A 340 17.25 15.13 -11.40
C ILE A 340 18.07 16.01 -12.34
N GLU A 341 18.00 15.80 -13.66
CA GLU A 341 18.65 16.68 -14.64
C GLU A 341 18.14 18.12 -14.53
N THR A 342 16.81 18.32 -14.41
CA THR A 342 16.19 19.65 -14.28
C THR A 342 16.41 20.36 -12.94
N LEU A 343 16.83 19.67 -11.87
CA LEU A 343 17.17 20.32 -10.60
C LEU A 343 18.28 21.39 -10.81
N PRO A 344 18.26 22.53 -10.09
CA PRO A 344 19.32 23.53 -10.22
C PRO A 344 20.68 23.00 -9.71
N GLY A 345 21.75 23.72 -10.03
CA GLY A 345 23.06 23.50 -9.41
C GLY A 345 23.02 23.77 -7.91
N ILE A 346 23.95 23.19 -7.14
CA ILE A 346 23.91 23.17 -5.67
C ILE A 346 23.87 24.57 -5.03
N GLU A 347 24.52 25.56 -5.64
CA GLU A 347 24.52 26.97 -5.18
C GLU A 347 23.20 27.71 -5.45
N ALA A 348 22.32 27.14 -6.27
CA ALA A 348 21.01 27.69 -6.64
C ALA A 348 19.83 26.83 -6.11
N ILE A 349 20.13 25.81 -5.29
CA ILE A 349 19.15 25.10 -4.47
C ILE A 349 18.68 26.01 -3.34
N SER A 350 17.37 26.04 -3.15
CA SER A 350 16.65 26.85 -2.16
C SER A 350 15.50 26.05 -1.57
N LEU A 351 14.85 26.53 -0.51
CA LEU A 351 13.72 25.85 0.11
C LEU A 351 12.51 25.71 -0.84
N ASP A 352 12.41 26.56 -1.87
CA ASP A 352 11.47 26.44 -2.99
C ASP A 352 11.58 25.10 -3.74
N ASN A 353 12.75 24.43 -3.68
CA ASN A 353 12.98 23.15 -4.35
C ASN A 353 12.59 21.93 -3.50
N LYS A 354 12.16 22.14 -2.24
CA LYS A 354 11.89 21.08 -1.24
C LYS A 354 10.86 20.06 -1.69
N GLU A 355 9.73 20.49 -2.24
CA GLU A 355 8.65 19.58 -2.65
C GLU A 355 9.08 18.69 -3.82
N GLU A 356 9.76 19.27 -4.82
CA GLU A 356 10.25 18.55 -5.99
C GLU A 356 11.35 17.55 -5.61
N VAL A 357 12.35 17.96 -4.82
CA VAL A 357 13.43 17.06 -4.36
C VAL A 357 12.88 15.91 -3.50
N ASN A 358 11.91 16.17 -2.63
CA ASN A 358 11.24 15.12 -1.86
C ASN A 358 10.40 14.18 -2.75
N SER A 359 9.74 14.72 -3.78
CA SER A 359 8.96 13.93 -4.75
C SER A 359 9.85 12.99 -5.58
N ILE A 360 11.00 13.48 -6.04
CA ILE A 360 12.01 12.66 -6.73
C ILE A 360 12.58 11.60 -5.78
N LEU A 361 12.92 11.96 -4.54
CA LEU A 361 13.41 11.01 -3.53
C LEU A 361 12.40 9.90 -3.22
N ALA A 362 11.11 10.24 -3.11
CA ALA A 362 10.06 9.24 -2.90
C ALA A 362 10.02 8.21 -4.05
N LYS A 363 10.05 8.67 -5.30
CA LYS A 363 10.09 7.78 -6.48
C LYS A 363 11.40 6.99 -6.58
N PHE A 364 12.54 7.59 -6.25
CA PHE A 364 13.82 6.88 -6.20
C PHE A 364 13.82 5.76 -5.14
N ASN A 365 13.26 6.03 -3.97
CA ASN A 365 13.21 5.07 -2.86
C ASN A 365 12.21 3.93 -3.10
N SER A 366 11.15 4.15 -3.90
CA SER A 366 10.18 3.11 -4.28
C SER A 366 10.65 2.14 -5.38
N LEU A 367 11.78 2.41 -6.03
CA LEU A 367 12.39 1.46 -6.98
C LEU A 367 13.01 0.26 -6.23
N PRO A 368 12.95 -0.97 -6.76
CA PRO A 368 13.83 -2.06 -6.36
C PRO A 368 15.30 -1.74 -6.68
N GLU A 369 16.25 -2.36 -5.97
CA GLU A 369 17.69 -2.03 -6.08
C GLU A 369 18.25 -2.22 -7.51
N GLU A 370 17.78 -3.23 -8.25
CA GLU A 370 18.14 -3.49 -9.66
C GLU A 370 17.72 -2.37 -10.63
N TYR A 371 16.76 -1.53 -10.24
CA TYR A 371 16.38 -0.31 -10.96
C TYR A 371 17.03 0.93 -10.34
N LYS A 372 17.24 0.98 -9.02
CA LYS A 372 18.00 2.08 -8.39
C LYS A 372 19.41 2.21 -8.99
N ILE A 373 20.10 1.12 -9.33
CA ILE A 373 21.44 1.20 -9.96
C ILE A 373 21.43 1.95 -11.31
N GLN A 374 20.29 2.05 -11.99
CA GLN A 374 20.14 2.68 -13.31
C GLN A 374 19.86 4.21 -13.21
N VAL A 375 19.75 4.76 -12.00
CA VAL A 375 19.61 6.20 -11.77
C VAL A 375 20.99 6.85 -11.75
N ILE A 376 21.26 7.69 -12.74
CA ILE A 376 22.58 8.29 -13.04
C ILE A 376 22.83 9.53 -12.18
N GLY A 377 21.77 10.24 -11.75
CA GLY A 377 21.87 11.52 -11.06
C GLY A 377 22.02 11.51 -9.52
N LYS A 378 22.13 10.34 -8.87
CA LYS A 378 21.97 10.18 -7.40
C LYS A 378 22.73 11.19 -6.54
N SER A 379 23.99 11.48 -6.87
CA SER A 379 24.82 12.41 -6.09
C SER A 379 24.20 13.82 -6.06
N LYS A 380 23.71 14.31 -7.20
CA LYS A 380 23.04 15.62 -7.31
C LYS A 380 21.77 15.67 -6.47
N LEU A 381 20.96 14.60 -6.50
CA LEU A 381 19.74 14.49 -5.70
C LEU A 381 20.04 14.50 -4.19
N ASN A 382 21.03 13.72 -3.77
CA ASN A 382 21.43 13.64 -2.36
C ASN A 382 21.99 14.98 -1.87
N SER A 383 22.88 15.63 -2.63
CA SER A 383 23.40 16.96 -2.28
C SER A 383 22.30 18.01 -2.22
N ALA A 384 21.35 18.01 -3.16
CA ALA A 384 20.18 18.89 -3.13
C ALA A 384 19.35 18.68 -1.84
N SER A 385 19.09 17.42 -1.47
CA SER A 385 18.37 17.09 -0.24
C SER A 385 19.09 17.52 1.03
N SER A 386 20.40 17.29 1.13
CA SER A 386 21.21 17.75 2.27
C SER A 386 21.19 19.27 2.38
N LYS A 387 21.37 19.99 1.27
CA LYS A 387 21.35 21.46 1.23
C LYS A 387 19.99 22.04 1.63
N ILE A 388 18.90 21.39 1.22
CA ILE A 388 17.53 21.76 1.64
C ILE A 388 17.33 21.53 3.15
N ALA A 389 17.88 20.45 3.72
CA ALA A 389 17.84 20.20 5.16
C ALA A 389 18.66 21.23 5.96
N GLU A 390 19.86 21.59 5.49
CA GLU A 390 20.71 22.66 6.05
C GLU A 390 19.99 24.02 6.03
N ILE A 391 19.44 24.41 4.87
CA ILE A 391 18.69 25.67 4.71
C ILE A 391 17.48 25.70 5.64
N GLN A 392 16.70 24.60 5.69
CA GLN A 392 15.55 24.49 6.59
C GLN A 392 15.94 24.60 8.07
N TYR A 393 17.07 24.00 8.47
CA TYR A 393 17.58 24.09 9.85
C TYR A 393 18.04 25.51 10.20
N THR A 394 18.76 26.18 9.29
CA THR A 394 19.17 27.59 9.45
C THR A 394 17.94 28.51 9.58
N ILE A 395 16.94 28.34 8.71
CA ILE A 395 15.66 29.07 8.78
C ILE A 395 14.95 28.84 10.12
N ASN A 396 14.85 27.58 10.56
CA ASN A 396 14.18 27.25 11.82
C ASN A 396 14.91 27.82 13.04
N THR A 397 16.25 27.79 13.06
CA THR A 397 17.05 28.33 14.17
C THR A 397 17.06 29.85 14.20
N ILE A 398 17.06 30.53 13.06
CA ILE A 398 16.82 31.99 12.98
C ILE A 398 15.43 32.31 13.54
N ASN A 399 14.38 31.63 13.06
CA ASN A 399 13.01 31.89 13.47
C ASN A 399 12.76 31.63 14.97
N SER A 400 13.44 30.65 15.59
CA SER A 400 13.38 30.46 17.06
C SER A 400 14.12 31.59 17.77
N ASP A 401 15.37 31.85 17.38
CA ASP A 401 16.25 32.84 18.02
C ASP A 401 15.68 34.27 18.00
N ILE A 402 14.91 34.63 16.97
CA ILE A 402 14.19 35.91 16.91
C ILE A 402 13.26 36.09 18.13
N TRP A 403 12.53 35.05 18.56
CA TRP A 403 11.59 35.14 19.69
C TRP A 403 12.23 34.75 21.03
N ASP A 404 13.19 33.82 21.01
CA ASP A 404 13.86 33.31 22.21
C ASP A 404 14.94 34.25 22.76
N LYS A 405 15.62 35.03 21.90
CA LYS A 405 16.77 35.88 22.28
C LYS A 405 16.50 37.38 22.12
N ILE A 406 15.59 37.78 21.25
CA ILE A 406 15.19 39.18 21.06
C ILE A 406 13.76 39.34 21.60
N ASN A 407 13.62 39.58 22.90
CA ASN A 407 12.36 40.09 23.45
C ASN A 407 12.19 41.55 22.97
N PRO A 408 11.21 41.87 22.09
CA PRO A 408 11.10 43.21 21.51
C PRO A 408 10.81 44.28 22.56
N GLU A 409 10.04 43.92 23.60
CA GLU A 409 9.69 44.81 24.71
C GLU A 409 10.95 45.23 25.52
N ASN A 410 11.91 44.32 25.68
CA ASN A 410 13.05 44.48 26.60
C ASN A 410 14.45 44.29 25.96
N VAL A 411 14.64 44.73 24.71
CA VAL A 411 15.97 44.80 24.08
C VAL A 411 16.94 45.68 24.90
N SER A 412 18.13 45.15 25.19
CA SER A 412 19.23 45.80 25.91
C SER A 412 20.57 45.65 25.16
N LEU A 413 21.65 46.22 25.70
CA LEU A 413 23.01 46.06 25.15
C LEU A 413 23.52 44.60 25.18
N GLU A 414 23.06 43.77 26.12
CA GLU A 414 23.46 42.37 26.20
C GLU A 414 23.03 41.57 24.97
N ASN A 415 21.86 41.92 24.39
CA ASN A 415 21.32 41.28 23.18
C ASN A 415 22.14 41.59 21.91
N LYS A 416 23.11 42.53 21.95
CA LYS A 416 23.89 42.95 20.77
C LYS A 416 24.58 41.80 20.05
N LYS A 417 25.09 40.81 20.79
CA LYS A 417 25.75 39.65 20.17
C LYS A 417 24.75 38.81 19.37
N ASP A 418 23.61 38.48 19.95
CA ASP A 418 22.61 37.62 19.32
C ASP A 418 21.91 38.33 18.14
N VAL A 419 21.62 39.63 18.26
CA VAL A 419 21.08 40.43 17.14
C VAL A 419 22.02 40.44 15.94
N LEU A 420 23.33 40.64 16.16
CA LEU A 420 24.32 40.62 15.07
C LEU A 420 24.53 39.22 14.48
N ASP A 421 24.44 38.17 15.30
CA ASP A 421 24.53 36.77 14.85
C ASP A 421 23.31 36.34 14.02
N ILE A 422 22.10 36.76 14.41
CA ILE A 422 20.85 36.55 13.66
C ILE A 422 20.92 37.26 12.30
N ILE A 423 21.37 38.52 12.26
CA ILE A 423 21.57 39.27 11.00
C ILE A 423 22.61 38.59 10.11
N SER A 424 23.73 38.13 10.68
CA SER A 424 24.78 37.41 9.94
C SER A 424 24.24 36.13 9.30
N ARG A 425 23.47 35.33 10.04
CA ARG A 425 22.82 34.12 9.52
C ARG A 425 21.73 34.42 8.49
N TYR A 426 20.97 35.50 8.66
CA TYR A 426 19.98 35.95 7.69
C TYR A 426 20.60 36.38 6.36
N GLU A 427 21.65 37.21 6.38
CA GLU A 427 22.28 37.69 5.14
C GLU A 427 23.07 36.59 4.40
N ALA A 428 23.42 35.50 5.08
CA ALA A 428 23.99 34.29 4.49
C ALA A 428 22.95 33.38 3.77
N LEU A 429 21.64 33.65 3.90
CA LEU A 429 20.59 32.98 3.13
C LEU A 429 20.51 33.53 1.70
N SER A 430 20.02 32.73 0.76
CA SER A 430 19.67 33.25 -0.57
C SER A 430 18.42 34.15 -0.49
N ASP A 431 18.25 35.08 -1.44
CA ASP A 431 17.08 35.95 -1.46
C ASP A 431 15.75 35.19 -1.65
N LYS A 432 15.80 33.95 -2.18
CA LYS A 432 14.65 33.05 -2.20
C LYS A 432 14.30 32.48 -0.83
N ASP A 433 15.31 32.29 0.03
CA ASP A 433 15.18 31.67 1.34
C ASP A 433 14.84 32.68 2.44
N LYS A 434 15.30 33.93 2.32
CA LYS A 434 15.02 35.04 3.26
C LYS A 434 13.52 35.24 3.52
N LYS A 435 12.65 34.99 2.53
CA LYS A 435 11.18 35.10 2.66
C LYS A 435 10.54 34.11 3.63
N TYR A 436 11.26 33.07 4.07
CA TYR A 436 10.80 32.11 5.08
C TYR A 436 11.17 32.50 6.51
N ILE A 437 11.82 33.66 6.69
CA ILE A 437 12.11 34.24 8.01
C ILE A 437 10.94 35.11 8.46
N VAL A 438 10.51 34.93 9.70
CA VAL A 438 9.34 35.58 10.29
C VAL A 438 9.77 36.45 11.47
N GLY A 439 9.39 37.72 11.46
CA GLY A 439 9.77 38.69 12.50
C GLY A 439 11.13 39.37 12.29
N TYR A 440 11.70 39.34 11.08
CA TYR A 440 13.00 39.97 10.81
C TYR A 440 13.00 41.50 11.07
N ASP A 441 11.86 42.17 10.89
CA ASP A 441 11.72 43.60 11.22
C ASP A 441 11.97 43.90 12.71
N GLU A 442 11.64 42.97 13.61
CA GLU A 442 11.94 43.09 15.05
C GLU A 442 13.46 43.04 15.32
N VAL A 443 14.21 42.28 14.51
CA VAL A 443 15.68 42.24 14.57
C VAL A 443 16.29 43.58 14.16
N LEU A 444 15.73 44.22 13.13
CA LEU A 444 16.14 45.54 12.67
C LEU A 444 15.77 46.63 13.68
N ALA A 445 14.59 46.55 14.29
CA ALA A 445 14.17 47.43 15.38
C ALA A 445 15.07 47.27 16.63
N ALA A 446 15.39 46.04 17.01
CA ALA A 446 16.30 45.74 18.11
C ALA A 446 17.72 46.29 17.85
N LYS A 447 18.25 46.10 16.63
CA LYS A 447 19.54 46.67 16.19
C LYS A 447 19.56 48.19 16.34
N ALA A 448 18.52 48.89 15.86
CA ALA A 448 18.42 50.34 15.97
C ALA A 448 18.31 50.82 17.43
N LYS A 449 17.59 50.10 18.28
CA LYS A 449 17.50 50.37 19.73
C LYS A 449 18.85 50.18 20.44
N ILE A 450 19.62 49.15 20.07
CA ILE A 450 21.00 48.94 20.57
C ILE A 450 21.93 50.07 20.12
N GLU A 451 21.91 50.45 18.84
CA GLU A 451 22.73 51.56 18.30
C GLU A 451 22.40 52.92 18.94
N ALA A 452 21.17 53.10 19.44
CA ALA A 452 20.79 54.27 20.23
C ALA A 452 21.33 54.19 21.67
N LEU A 453 21.20 53.03 22.33
CA LEU A 453 21.72 52.81 23.68
C LEU A 453 23.24 52.99 23.76
N GLU A 454 24.00 52.53 22.75
CA GLU A 454 25.45 52.70 22.71
C GLU A 454 25.89 54.16 22.58
N LYS A 455 25.14 55.01 21.86
CA LYS A 455 25.43 56.45 21.78
C LYS A 455 25.25 57.11 23.14
N VAL A 456 24.13 56.82 23.82
CA VAL A 456 23.85 57.33 25.16
C VAL A 456 24.93 56.87 26.15
N GLU A 457 25.43 55.63 26.04
CA GLU A 457 26.52 55.15 26.91
C GLU A 457 27.86 55.85 26.62
N VAL A 458 28.14 56.24 25.37
CA VAL A 458 29.32 57.03 25.00
C VAL A 458 29.20 58.48 25.48
N GLU A 459 28.06 59.13 25.25
CA GLU A 459 27.79 60.52 25.67
C GLU A 459 27.93 60.67 27.20
N ASN A 460 27.35 59.75 27.98
CA ASN A 460 27.52 59.72 29.44
C ASN A 460 28.98 59.48 29.89
N LYS A 461 29.80 58.76 29.09
CA LYS A 461 31.24 58.54 29.35
C LYS A 461 32.12 59.71 28.94
N GLU A 462 31.59 60.69 28.21
CA GLU A 462 32.27 61.94 27.87
C GLU A 462 31.90 63.05 28.88
N GLU A 463 30.62 63.24 29.21
CA GLU A 463 30.22 64.14 30.31
C GLU A 463 30.85 63.72 31.65
N GLY A 464 30.92 62.42 31.93
CA GLY A 464 31.55 61.86 33.13
C GLY A 464 33.05 62.14 33.28
N LYS A 465 33.73 62.71 32.27
CA LYS A 465 35.15 63.11 32.36
C LYS A 465 35.37 64.57 32.73
N GLU A 466 34.39 65.46 32.49
CA GLU A 466 34.50 66.87 32.91
C GLU A 466 34.05 67.09 34.35
N GLY A 467 33.25 66.18 34.91
CA GLY A 467 32.56 66.36 36.20
C GLY A 467 33.32 66.07 37.49
N ASN A 468 34.62 65.74 37.49
CA ASN A 468 35.32 65.30 38.71
C ASN A 468 36.31 66.34 39.28
N SER A 469 35.77 67.27 40.08
CA SER A 469 36.56 68.16 40.94
C SER A 469 35.83 68.41 42.27
N SER A 470 36.56 68.25 43.37
CA SER A 470 36.18 68.48 44.78
C SER A 470 35.21 67.50 45.48
N TYR A 471 35.66 67.00 46.64
CA TYR A 471 35.00 66.76 47.96
C TYR A 471 33.51 66.35 48.05
N SER A 472 33.06 65.51 49.00
CA SER A 472 33.65 65.09 50.30
C SER A 472 33.27 63.67 50.76
N GLU A 473 33.78 63.25 51.92
CA GLU A 473 33.57 61.96 52.62
C GLU A 473 32.14 61.72 53.14
N VAL A 474 31.81 60.45 53.48
CA VAL A 474 31.32 60.00 54.82
C VAL A 474 31.46 58.45 54.95
N VAL A 475 31.56 57.96 56.20
CA VAL A 475 31.99 56.61 56.64
C VAL A 475 30.87 55.95 57.49
N GLN A 476 30.59 54.63 57.56
CA GLN A 476 31.24 53.36 57.11
C GLN A 476 30.18 52.49 56.36
N THR A 477 30.07 51.14 56.25
CA THR A 477 30.66 49.90 56.82
C THR A 477 30.37 48.69 55.90
N GLY A 478 31.06 47.53 56.03
CA GLY A 478 30.55 46.25 55.47
C GLY A 478 31.57 45.13 55.14
N ASP A 479 32.10 44.44 56.15
CA ASP A 479 32.89 43.18 56.04
C ASP A 479 31.94 41.97 55.77
N THR A 480 32.27 40.78 55.23
CA THR A 480 33.52 40.11 54.79
C THR A 480 33.21 38.94 53.80
N SER A 481 34.25 38.24 53.30
CA SER A 481 34.25 36.91 52.62
C SER A 481 33.73 36.84 51.16
N ASN A 482 34.40 36.30 50.12
CA ASN A 482 35.65 35.53 49.86
C ASN A 482 35.47 34.02 49.56
N PHE A 483 36.12 33.55 48.47
CA PHE A 483 36.10 32.21 47.83
C PHE A 483 34.73 31.71 47.30
N GLY A 484 34.65 30.87 46.25
CA GLY A 484 35.69 30.38 45.31
C GLY A 484 35.35 29.03 44.68
N TYR A 485 35.94 28.72 43.50
CA TYR A 485 35.82 27.44 42.73
C TYR A 485 34.43 27.11 42.13
N LEU A 486 34.27 26.13 41.21
CA LEU A 486 34.99 25.78 39.96
C LEU A 486 34.12 24.73 39.19
N PHE A 487 34.27 24.65 37.86
CA PHE A 487 33.84 23.59 36.93
C PHE A 487 33.16 22.32 37.47
N ALA A 488 31.99 22.00 36.90
CA ALA A 488 31.61 20.62 36.53
C ALA A 488 30.73 20.63 35.27
N VAL A 489 30.91 19.63 34.39
CA VAL A 489 30.10 19.39 33.18
C VAL A 489 29.53 17.98 33.27
N LEU A 490 28.25 17.79 32.95
CA LEU A 490 27.73 16.59 32.28
C LEU A 490 26.29 16.77 31.77
N ILE A 491 25.85 15.81 30.95
CA ILE A 491 24.70 15.91 30.02
C ILE A 491 23.68 14.81 30.38
N LEU A 492 22.36 15.09 30.38
CA LEU A 492 21.32 14.33 29.63
C LEU A 492 19.85 14.59 30.02
N SER A 493 19.01 14.55 28.97
CA SER A 493 17.57 14.21 28.91
C SER A 493 16.52 15.02 29.70
N GLY A 494 15.54 15.52 28.93
CA GLY A 494 14.21 15.98 29.37
C GLY A 494 13.43 16.39 28.11
N ALA A 495 12.61 15.54 27.50
CA ALA A 495 11.25 15.18 27.94
C ALA A 495 10.33 16.41 28.04
N VAL A 496 9.76 16.82 26.90
CA VAL A 496 8.83 17.96 26.82
C VAL A 496 7.50 17.61 27.48
N MET A 497 7.20 18.20 28.65
CA MET A 497 5.87 18.15 29.25
C MET A 497 5.03 19.35 28.79
N ILE A 498 3.84 19.05 28.25
CA ILE A 498 2.90 20.06 27.75
C ILE A 498 2.17 20.71 28.94
N TYR A 499 2.37 22.02 29.17
CA TYR A 499 1.62 22.78 30.16
C TYR A 499 0.54 23.65 29.50
N SER A 500 -0.65 23.08 29.31
CA SER A 500 -1.79 23.81 28.73
C SER A 500 -2.40 24.80 29.74
N LYS A 501 -2.06 26.08 29.61
CA LYS A 501 -2.53 27.16 30.50
C LYS A 501 -3.99 27.53 30.20
N LYS A 502 -4.93 26.68 30.61
CA LYS A 502 -6.37 26.86 30.35
C LYS A 502 -6.93 28.02 31.20
N LYS A 503 -7.45 29.03 30.52
CA LYS A 503 -8.00 30.27 31.12
C LYS A 503 -9.40 30.01 31.67
N GLU A 504 -9.61 30.25 32.96
CA GLU A 504 -10.95 30.21 33.55
C GLU A 504 -11.84 31.33 32.99
N VAL A 505 -13.11 31.01 32.77
CA VAL A 505 -14.20 31.96 32.50
C VAL A 505 -15.37 31.56 33.38
N LYS A 506 -15.97 32.54 34.07
CA LYS A 506 -17.02 32.34 35.07
C LYS A 506 -18.43 32.31 34.46
N GLU A 507 -19.25 31.44 35.03
CA GLU A 507 -20.64 31.67 35.45
C GLU A 507 -21.61 32.38 34.48
N ALA A 508 -22.45 31.59 33.82
CA ALA A 508 -23.91 31.77 33.79
C ALA A 508 -24.60 30.42 33.58
#